data_AF-F6DR05-F1
#
_entry.id   AF-F6DR05-F1
#
_cell.length_a   1.000
_cell.length_b   1.000
_cell.length_c   1.000
_cell.angle_alpha   90.00
_cell.angle_beta   90.00
_cell.angle_gamma   90.00
#
_symmetry.space_group_name_H-M   'P 1'
#
loop_
_entity.id
_entity.type
_entity.pdbx_description
1 polymer ?
#
loop_
_entity_poly.entity_id
_entity_poly.type
_entity_poly.pdbx_seq_one_letter_code
_entity_poly.pdbx_strand_id
1 'polypeptide(L)'
;MQCPACNQQIQDEFKFCPHCGHKVNNTCSGCGKNLQPEWVTCPYCGLAAKGQGTAQPLPPQPPQKPQYSQHPPTYPSGHRDYHSGSSGRYRKRKKGLFGSFFSS
;
A
#
# COMPACT_ATOMS: atom_id res chain seq x y z
N MET A 1 -14.40 31.19 -18.61
CA MET A 1 -13.54 31.41 -17.43
C MET A 1 -12.05 31.17 -17.72
N GLN A 2 -11.15 31.56 -16.82
CA GLN A 2 -9.71 31.24 -16.90
C GLN A 2 -9.36 30.13 -15.89
N CYS A 3 -8.52 29.18 -16.30
CA CYS A 3 -8.08 28.10 -15.42
C CYS A 3 -7.19 28.66 -14.29
N PRO A 4 -7.50 28.44 -12.99
CA PRO A 4 -6.69 28.97 -11.89
C PRO A 4 -5.33 28.29 -11.74
N ALA A 5 -5.15 27.11 -12.35
CA ALA A 5 -3.89 26.36 -12.26
C ALA A 5 -2.87 26.73 -13.34
N CYS A 6 -3.32 27.01 -14.58
CA CYS A 6 -2.43 27.26 -15.72
C CYS A 6 -2.71 28.57 -16.46
N ASN A 7 -3.71 29.34 -16.01
CA ASN A 7 -4.09 30.63 -16.57
C ASN A 7 -4.52 30.58 -18.05
N GLN A 8 -4.86 29.41 -18.60
CA GLN A 8 -5.41 29.29 -19.95
C GLN A 8 -6.91 29.58 -19.99
N GLN A 9 -7.39 30.13 -21.10
CA GLN A 9 -8.80 30.43 -21.31
C GLN A 9 -9.57 29.13 -21.61
N ILE A 10 -10.67 28.89 -20.90
CA ILE A 10 -11.47 27.67 -21.00
C ILE A 10 -12.97 27.99 -20.95
N GLN A 11 -13.79 27.07 -21.45
CA GLN A 11 -15.24 27.18 -21.33
C GLN A 11 -15.73 26.77 -19.94
N ASP A 12 -16.74 27.46 -19.44
CA ASP A 12 -17.34 27.25 -18.11
C ASP A 12 -18.05 25.89 -17.98
N GLU A 13 -18.39 25.25 -19.11
CA GLU A 13 -18.98 23.89 -19.15
C GLU A 13 -17.94 22.79 -18.94
N PHE A 14 -16.64 23.10 -19.04
CA PHE A 14 -15.60 22.09 -18.91
C PHE A 14 -15.44 21.65 -17.45
N LYS A 15 -15.52 20.33 -17.23
CA LYS A 15 -15.23 19.73 -15.92
C LYS A 15 -13.74 19.78 -15.59
N PHE A 16 -12.90 19.66 -16.62
CA PHE A 16 -11.45 19.67 -16.52
C PHE A 16 -10.85 20.59 -17.59
N CYS A 17 -9.79 21.31 -17.24
CA CYS A 17 -9.03 22.13 -18.17
C CYS A 17 -8.35 21.23 -19.23
N PRO A 18 -8.59 21.43 -20.53
CA PRO A 18 -7.94 20.62 -21.57
C PRO A 18 -6.43 20.85 -21.70
N HIS A 19 -5.92 21.97 -21.16
CA HIS A 19 -4.51 22.32 -21.25
C HIS A 19 -3.66 21.73 -20.12
N CYS A 20 -4.24 21.47 -18.94
CA CYS A 20 -3.48 21.00 -17.77
C CYS A 20 -4.16 19.90 -16.95
N GLY A 21 -5.41 19.56 -17.25
CA GLY A 21 -6.19 18.56 -16.51
C GLY A 21 -6.76 19.01 -15.17
N HIS A 22 -6.54 20.26 -14.74
CA HIS A 22 -7.12 20.76 -13.48
C HIS A 22 -8.65 20.76 -13.52
N LYS A 23 -9.32 20.37 -12.43
CA LYS A 23 -10.79 20.38 -12.36
C LYS A 23 -11.29 21.82 -12.20
N VAL A 24 -12.15 22.28 -13.09
CA VAL A 24 -12.54 23.70 -13.21
C VAL A 24 -14.02 23.97 -12.95
N ASN A 25 -14.89 22.95 -13.04
CA ASN A 25 -16.31 23.10 -12.74
C ASN A 25 -16.73 22.27 -11.51
N ASN A 26 -17.51 22.91 -10.65
CA ASN A 26 -18.12 22.28 -9.48
C ASN A 26 -19.44 21.63 -9.88
N THR A 27 -19.41 20.34 -10.19
CA THR A 27 -20.63 19.55 -10.35
C THR A 27 -21.07 19.01 -8.99
N CYS A 28 -22.36 19.06 -8.69
CA CYS A 28 -22.92 18.54 -7.44
C CYS A 28 -22.64 17.04 -7.32
N SER A 29 -22.03 16.61 -6.22
CA SER A 29 -21.77 15.18 -5.96
C SER A 29 -23.04 14.36 -5.71
N GLY A 30 -24.15 15.02 -5.38
CA GLY A 30 -25.43 14.37 -5.15
C GLY A 30 -26.23 14.11 -6.42
N CYS A 31 -26.41 15.14 -7.23
CA CYS A 31 -27.32 15.10 -8.38
C CYS A 31 -26.62 15.26 -9.74
N GLY A 32 -25.32 15.51 -9.77
CA GLY A 32 -24.53 15.65 -11.01
C GLY A 32 -24.78 16.93 -11.80
N LYS A 33 -25.63 17.86 -11.34
CA LYS A 33 -25.86 19.16 -11.98
C LYS A 33 -24.73 20.15 -11.71
N ASN A 34 -24.45 21.05 -12.64
CA ASN A 34 -23.48 22.13 -12.47
C ASN A 34 -23.92 23.04 -11.31
N LEU A 35 -22.96 23.39 -10.45
CA LEU A 35 -23.10 24.36 -9.37
C LEU A 35 -22.26 25.58 -9.70
N GLN A 36 -22.82 26.76 -9.44
CA GLN A 36 -22.04 27.98 -9.50
C GLN A 36 -21.05 28.02 -8.32
N PRO A 37 -19.86 28.61 -8.51
CA PRO A 37 -18.83 28.66 -7.48
C PRO A 37 -19.24 29.48 -6.24
N GLU A 38 -20.17 30.42 -6.38
CA GLU A 38 -20.72 31.20 -5.26
C GLU A 38 -21.78 30.45 -4.44
N TRP A 39 -22.27 29.31 -4.92
CA TRP A 39 -23.32 28.57 -4.24
C TRP A 39 -22.73 27.72 -3.12
N VAL A 40 -23.31 27.85 -1.92
CA VAL A 40 -22.94 27.04 -0.74
C VAL A 40 -23.68 25.70 -0.75
N THR A 41 -24.86 25.64 -1.35
CA THR A 41 -25.76 24.48 -1.34
C THR A 41 -26.38 24.29 -2.72
N CYS A 42 -26.57 23.04 -3.13
CA CYS A 42 -27.23 22.71 -4.39
C CYS A 42 -28.73 23.03 -4.31
N PRO A 43 -29.26 23.92 -5.17
CA PRO A 43 -30.69 24.26 -5.17
C PRO A 43 -31.58 23.11 -5.66
N TYR A 44 -30.98 22.09 -6.29
CA TYR A 44 -31.74 20.98 -6.89
C TYR A 44 -31.87 19.77 -5.97
N CYS A 45 -30.93 19.55 -5.05
CA CYS A 45 -30.96 18.38 -4.17
C CYS A 45 -30.62 18.70 -2.70
N GLY A 46 -30.30 19.94 -2.36
CA GLY A 46 -30.00 20.37 -1.00
C GLY A 46 -28.62 19.97 -0.46
N LEU A 47 -27.80 19.26 -1.25
CA LEU A 47 -26.43 18.88 -0.83
C LEU A 47 -25.47 20.07 -0.90
N ALA A 48 -24.56 20.15 0.07
CA ALA A 48 -23.53 21.19 0.12
C ALA A 48 -22.65 21.18 -1.14
N ALA A 49 -22.38 22.35 -1.69
CA ALA A 49 -21.43 22.54 -2.76
C ALA A 49 -20.01 22.38 -2.20
N LYS A 50 -19.39 21.21 -2.40
CA LYS A 50 -17.94 21.06 -2.17
C LYS A 50 -17.21 21.84 -3.27
N GLY A 51 -17.09 23.14 -3.05
CA GLY A 51 -16.68 24.10 -4.06
C GLY A 51 -15.80 25.21 -3.51
N GLN A 52 -14.89 24.92 -2.58
CA GLN A 52 -13.73 25.77 -2.38
C GLN A 52 -12.49 24.91 -2.37
N GLY A 53 -11.68 25.11 -3.42
CA GLY A 53 -10.28 24.72 -3.46
C GLY A 53 -9.50 25.48 -2.40
N THR A 54 -9.68 25.11 -1.15
CA THR A 54 -8.51 24.77 -0.36
C THR A 54 -8.49 23.26 -0.36
N ALA A 55 -7.67 22.68 -1.24
CA ALA A 55 -6.89 21.57 -0.71
C ALA A 55 -6.17 22.16 0.50
N GLN A 56 -6.78 22.10 1.68
CA GLN A 56 -5.97 22.01 2.87
C GLN A 56 -5.03 20.85 2.53
N PRO A 57 -3.71 21.07 2.49
CA PRO A 57 -2.80 19.95 2.48
C PRO A 57 -3.31 19.11 3.64
N LEU A 58 -3.82 17.91 3.35
CA LEU A 58 -4.02 16.95 4.41
C LEU A 58 -2.65 16.94 5.10
N PRO A 59 -2.54 17.37 6.38
CA PRO A 59 -1.24 17.47 7.03
C PRO A 59 -0.53 16.16 6.73
N PRO A 60 0.72 16.19 6.21
CA PRO A 60 1.37 15.02 5.66
C PRO A 60 1.16 13.91 6.67
N GLN A 61 0.32 12.94 6.32
CA GLN A 61 0.00 11.89 7.28
C GLN A 61 1.36 11.24 7.53
N PRO A 62 1.87 11.29 8.78
CA PRO A 62 3.16 10.68 9.07
C PRO A 62 3.06 9.25 8.53
N PRO A 63 4.10 8.76 7.82
CA PRO A 63 4.06 7.45 7.21
C PRO A 63 3.56 6.49 8.28
N GLN A 64 2.36 5.93 8.04
CA GLN A 64 1.76 5.00 8.98
C GLN A 64 2.72 3.83 9.01
N LYS A 65 3.58 3.81 10.04
CA LYS A 65 4.50 2.70 10.29
C LYS A 65 3.64 1.43 10.21
N PRO A 66 4.06 0.39 9.47
CA PRO A 66 3.33 -0.87 9.48
C PRO A 66 3.10 -1.23 10.94
N GLN A 67 1.84 -1.32 11.34
CA GLN A 67 1.50 -1.68 12.71
C GLN A 67 1.82 -3.16 12.81
N TYR A 68 3.09 -3.48 13.07
CA TYR A 68 3.55 -4.83 13.32
C TYR A 68 2.76 -5.31 14.52
N SER A 69 1.80 -6.16 14.20
CA SER A 69 0.90 -6.81 15.11
C SER A 69 1.76 -7.40 16.25
N GLN A 70 1.62 -6.87 17.48
CA GLN A 70 2.45 -7.25 18.63
C GLN A 70 2.24 -8.70 19.10
N HIS A 71 1.33 -9.42 18.44
CA HIS A 71 1.06 -10.83 18.66
C HIS A 71 2.15 -11.62 17.94
N PRO A 72 3.03 -12.36 18.65
CA PRO A 72 3.93 -13.28 18.01
C PRO A 72 3.11 -14.31 17.22
N PRO A 73 3.58 -14.76 16.04
CA PRO A 73 2.93 -15.87 15.34
C PRO A 73 2.91 -17.07 16.29
N THR A 74 1.71 -17.49 16.69
CA THR A 74 1.51 -18.68 17.51
C THR A 74 1.86 -19.90 16.68
N TYR A 75 3.11 -20.34 16.78
CA TYR A 75 3.54 -21.59 16.17
C TYR A 75 3.04 -22.76 17.04
N PRO A 76 2.30 -23.73 16.49
CA PRO A 76 1.89 -24.89 17.25
C PRO A 76 3.15 -25.69 17.64
N SER A 77 3.42 -25.74 18.95
CA SER A 77 4.46 -26.59 19.51
C SER A 77 3.91 -28.01 19.67
N GLY A 78 4.36 -28.95 18.86
CA GLY A 78 4.09 -30.38 19.04
C GLY A 78 4.80 -31.21 17.97
N HIS A 79 5.32 -32.40 18.23
CA HIS A 79 5.58 -33.18 19.45
C HIS A 79 6.77 -34.08 19.11
N ARG A 80 7.64 -34.37 20.09
CA ARG A 80 8.89 -35.12 19.89
C ARG A 80 8.63 -36.60 20.08
N ASP A 81 8.34 -37.33 19.00
CA ASP A 81 8.27 -38.79 19.04
C ASP A 81 9.68 -39.37 18.84
N TYR A 82 10.43 -39.38 19.94
CA TYR A 82 11.73 -40.01 20.04
C TYR A 82 11.55 -41.54 20.12
N HIS A 83 11.50 -42.23 18.98
CA HIS A 83 11.63 -43.69 18.96
C HIS A 83 13.11 -44.09 19.07
N SER A 84 13.55 -44.30 20.32
CA SER A 84 14.77 -45.04 20.65
C SER A 84 14.68 -46.48 20.16
N GLY A 85 15.54 -46.87 19.23
CA GLY A 85 15.68 -48.25 18.76
C GLY A 85 17.15 -48.58 18.47
N SER A 86 17.89 -48.93 19.52
CA SER A 86 19.28 -49.36 19.51
C SER A 86 19.50 -50.67 18.73
N SER A 87 20.50 -50.71 17.84
CA SER A 87 21.63 -51.67 17.90
C SER A 87 22.42 -51.70 16.58
N GLY A 88 23.71 -51.40 16.67
CA GLY A 88 24.60 -51.22 15.52
C GLY A 88 25.15 -52.51 14.90
N ARG A 89 25.80 -52.35 13.74
CA ARG A 89 27.07 -52.99 13.31
C ARG A 89 27.43 -52.57 11.87
N TYR A 90 28.15 -51.46 11.71
CA TYR A 90 28.82 -51.13 10.44
C TYR A 90 30.31 -51.54 10.54
N ARG A 91 30.66 -52.77 10.14
CA ARG A 91 32.07 -53.17 9.97
C ARG A 91 32.60 -52.53 8.68
N LYS A 92 33.49 -51.56 8.86
CA LYS A 92 34.12 -50.74 7.81
C LYS A 92 35.28 -51.51 7.15
N ARG A 93 35.20 -51.57 5.80
CA ARG A 93 36.26 -51.47 4.78
C ARG A 93 37.38 -52.54 4.74
N LYS A 94 37.42 -53.26 3.60
CA LYS A 94 38.47 -54.19 3.16
C LYS A 94 39.14 -53.59 1.92
N LYS A 95 40.43 -53.22 1.98
CA LYS A 95 41.45 -53.23 0.88
C LYS A 95 42.64 -52.26 1.11
N GLY A 96 43.85 -52.78 0.83
CA GLY A 96 45.17 -52.11 0.78
C GLY A 96 45.95 -52.30 2.09
N LEU A 97 46.96 -53.16 2.25
CA LEU A 97 48.19 -53.47 1.49
C LEU A 97 49.19 -52.30 1.47
N PHE A 98 50.37 -52.54 2.09
CA PHE A 98 51.55 -51.66 2.26
C PHE A 98 51.34 -50.49 3.23
N GLY A 99 52.15 -50.24 4.26
CA GLY A 99 53.53 -50.62 4.56
C GLY A 99 54.21 -49.38 5.15
N SER A 100 55.13 -49.58 6.11
CA SER A 100 56.19 -48.62 6.49
C SER A 100 55.79 -47.44 7.38
N PHE A 101 56.60 -46.90 8.31
CA PHE A 101 57.82 -47.21 9.06
C PHE A 101 58.23 -45.85 9.71
N PHE A 102 58.87 -45.83 10.91
CA PHE A 102 59.59 -44.71 11.57
C PHE A 102 58.76 -43.49 12.08
N SER A 103 59.11 -42.73 13.12
CA SER A 103 59.99 -42.82 14.30
C SER A 103 59.73 -41.56 15.16
N SER A 104 60.09 -41.61 16.44
CA SER A 104 60.37 -40.43 17.29
C SER A 104 61.57 -39.63 16.80
#